data_AF-A0A139DCE5-F1
#
_entry.id   AF-A0A139DCE5-F1
#
_cell.length_a   1.000
_cell.length_b   1.000
_cell.length_c   1.000
_cell.angle_alpha   90.00
_cell.angle_beta   90.00
_cell.angle_gamma   90.00
#
_symmetry.space_group_name_H-M   'P 1'
#
loop_
_entity.id
_entity.type
_entity.pdbx_description
1 polymer ?
#
loop_
_entity_poly.entity_id
_entity_poly.type
_entity_poly.pdbx_seq_one_letter_code
_entity_poly.pdbx_strand_id
1 'polypeptide(L)' 'MDAHHWLILHGRYTCTARKPKCGACIIEDLCEFKHKRDYL' A
#
# COMPACT_ATOMS: atom_id res chain seq x y z
N MET A 1 -13.87 -2.39 15.68
CA MET A 1 -14.02 -1.32 14.66
C MET A 1 -12.63 -1.11 14.04
N ASP A 2 -12.21 -2.01 13.16
CA ASP A 2 -10.78 -2.29 12.95
C ASP A 2 -10.27 -1.91 11.54
N ALA A 3 -11.16 -1.95 10.54
CA ALA A 3 -10.81 -1.60 9.16
C ALA A 3 -10.27 -0.16 9.02
N HIS A 4 -10.81 0.79 9.79
CA HIS A 4 -10.34 2.17 9.79
C HIS A 4 -8.87 2.27 10.23
N HIS A 5 -8.52 1.62 11.34
CA HIS A 5 -7.14 1.60 11.83
C HIS A 5 -6.20 0.89 10.86
N TRP A 6 -6.66 -0.19 10.21
CA TRP A 6 -5.87 -0.88 9.19
C TRP A 6 -5.54 0.02 8.01
N LEU A 7 -6.52 0.78 7.49
CA LEU A 7 -6.27 1.70 6.37
C LEU A 7 -5.31 2.83 6.76
N ILE A 8 -5.44 3.39 7.97
CA ILE A 8 -4.52 4.44 8.45
C ILE A 8 -3.09 3.90 8.57
N LEU A 9 -2.91 2.75 9.22
CA LEU A 9 -1.58 2.16 9.41
C LEU A 9 -0.98 1.73 8.06
N HIS A 10 -1.79 1.14 7.19
CA HIS A 10 -1.37 0.75 5.85
C HIS A 10 -0.87 1.94 5.04
N GLY A 11 -1.62 3.05 5.00
CA GLY A 11 -1.19 4.27 4.32
C GLY A 11 0.06 4.91 4.94
N ARG A 12 0.20 4.85 6.27
CA ARG A 12 1.34 5.44 6.98
C ARG A 12 2.66 4.69 6.74
N TYR A 13 2.61 3.36 6.67
CA TYR A 13 3.83 2.54 6.68
C TYR A 13 4.11 1.79 5.37
N THR A 14 3.10 1.54 4.55
CA THR A 14 3.19 0.72 3.34
C THR A 14 2.83 1.54 2.09
N CYS A 15 1.60 2.03 1.99
CA CYS A 15 1.11 2.79 0.84
C CYS A 15 1.28 4.30 1.06
N THR A 16 2.53 4.74 1.20
CA THR A 16 2.86 6.15 1.44
C THR A 16 2.66 6.99 0.17
N ALA A 17 2.21 8.24 0.34
CA ALA A 17 1.91 9.15 -0.79
C ALA A 17 3.12 9.42 -1.70
N ARG A 18 4.34 9.37 -1.15
CA ARG A 18 5.59 9.48 -1.92
C ARG A 18 6.31 8.13 -1.84
N LYS A 19 6.54 7.50 -2.99
CA LYS A 19 7.19 6.20 -3.15
C LYS A 19 6.54 5.11 -2.26
N PRO A 20 5.37 4.59 -2.62
CA PRO A 20 4.75 3.49 -1.88
C PRO A 20 5.67 2.26 -1.89
N LYS A 21 5.56 1.40 -0.87
CA LYS A 21 6.35 0.17 -0.78
C LYS A 21 5.57 -1.00 -1.39
N CYS A 22 5.36 -0.97 -2.70
CA CYS A 22 4.54 -1.98 -3.38
C CYS A 22 5.09 -3.40 -3.20
N GLY A 23 6.41 -3.60 -3.25
CA GLY A 23 7.02 -4.92 -3.01
C GLY A 23 6.85 -5.49 -1.59
N ALA A 24 6.51 -4.66 -0.60
CA ALA A 24 6.23 -5.08 0.78
C ALA A 24 4.73 -5.02 1.12
N CYS A 25 3.87 -4.73 0.13
CA CYS A 25 2.45 -4.55 0.32
C CYS A 25 1.71 -5.89 0.35
N ILE A 26 0.93 -6.14 1.41
CA ILE A 26 0.17 -7.39 1.58
C ILE A 26 -0.96 -7.59 0.57
N ILE A 27 -1.41 -6.50 -0.09
CA ILE A 27 -2.49 -6.52 -1.09
C ILE A 27 -1.97 -6.16 -2.49
N GLU A 28 -0.68 -6.33 -2.77
CA GLU A 28 -0.07 -5.94 -4.05
C GLU A 28 -0.73 -6.63 -5.26
N ASP A 29 -1.03 -7.92 -5.11
CA ASP A 29 -1.69 -8.77 -6.10
C ASP A 29 -3.11 -8.31 -6.41
N LEU A 30 -3.82 -7.78 -5.41
CA LEU A 30 -5.17 -7.23 -5.52
C LEU A 30 -5.19 -5.73 -5.89
N CYS A 31 -4.05 -5.03 -5.80
CA CYS A 31 -3.98 -3.58 -5.99
C CYS A 31 -3.99 -3.20 -7.48
N GLU A 32 -4.96 -2.38 -7.88
CA GLU A 32 -5.14 -1.88 -9.25
C GLU A 32 -4.23 -0.68 -9.62
N PHE A 33 -3.20 -0.42 -8.81
CA PHE A 33 -2.27 0.69 -9.06
C PHE A 33 -1.35 0.38 -10.26
N LYS A 34 -1.52 1.12 -11.35
CA LYS A 34 -0.83 0.87 -12.63
C LYS A 34 0.70 1.04 -12.57
N HIS A 35 1.19 1.93 -11.71
CA HIS A 35 2.63 2.24 -11.58
C HIS A 35 3.32 1.43 -10.48
N LYS A 36 2.73 0.31 -10.03
CA LYS A 36 3.32 -0.52 -8.97
C LYS A 36 4.71 -1.06 -9.31
N ARG A 37 5.01 -1.31 -10.59
CA ARG A 37 6.33 -1.77 -11.06
C ARG A 37 7.45 -0.78 -10.82
N ASP A 38 7.14 0.52 -10.74
CA ASP A 38 8.12 1.56 -10.46
C ASP A 38 8.54 1.57 -8.97
N TYR A 39 7.86 0.78 -8.14
CA TYR A 39 8.01 0.71 -6.68
C TYR A 39 8.04 -0.73 -6.12
N LEU A 40 8.28 -1.72 -6.98
CA LEU A 40 8.57 -3.10 -6.59
C LEU A 40 9.94 -3.18 -5.91
#